data_AF-A0A1I3LEF6-F1
#
_entry.id   AF-A0A1I3LEF6-F1
#
_cell.length_a   1.000
_cell.length_b   1.000
_cell.length_c   1.000
_cell.angle_alpha   90.00
_cell.angle_beta   90.00
_cell.angle_gamma   90.00
#
_symmetry.space_group_name_H-M   'P 1'
#
loop_
_entity.id
_entity.type
_entity.pdbx_description
1 polymer ?
#
loop_
_entity_poly.entity_id
_entity_poly.type
_entity_poly.pdbx_seq_one_letter_code
_entity_poly.pdbx_strand_id
1 'polypeptide(L)'
;MGRPNADSSGDETISEALTSGDADELPPEDLARRVFDVSPVSTVVVDSNGWIAYANERATETLGASREEIVSWRYGAADWRIYDDDGALIPVEEYPVTQVLETGESVFGFEHWLERPDGSKRWLTLNAAPLTNEDGEVEYVVVAFEDVTELKRREEQLTSEQMRRVEFRTDELTVPPSLRVDTGEWRIEVESVVSLANDGATVQYMGTSDLLAGEFVTAVEEVPHYVDVRLLSTSDGYSRVEARSESTTVSEVFQSLGGHPRAVVIAHDEVRFLGVLPGDVDPRLAADGIREFHPDVELVSEDLVYSPDLLYDVVVDELTDRQFAALEAAYFSGYFDTPRTSTGDELSDRFDVTRQTFNQHLRKAQRAVLQQLYEQSGSTAR
;
A
#
# COMPACT_ATOMS: atom_id res chain seq x y z
N MET A 1 -38.65 -25.76 63.76
CA MET A 1 -38.69 -27.24 63.61
C MET A 1 -38.56 -27.51 62.12
N GLY A 2 -37.37 -27.77 61.60
CA GLY A 2 -36.61 -28.98 61.86
C GLY A 2 -36.85 -29.91 60.68
N ARG A 3 -36.02 -29.81 59.63
CA ARG A 3 -35.84 -30.88 58.66
C ARG A 3 -34.45 -31.50 58.88
N PRO A 4 -34.32 -32.83 58.82
CA PRO A 4 -33.14 -33.54 59.30
C PRO A 4 -32.15 -33.88 58.16
N ASN A 5 -30.89 -34.04 58.59
CA ASN A 5 -29.85 -34.96 58.09
C ASN A 5 -30.42 -36.29 57.56
N ALA A 6 -29.77 -37.07 56.71
CA ALA A 6 -28.47 -37.03 56.03
C ALA A 6 -28.55 -38.13 54.95
N ASP A 7 -27.86 -37.95 53.83
CA ASP A 7 -27.42 -39.07 52.99
C ASP A 7 -25.93 -38.85 52.71
N SER A 8 -25.12 -39.53 53.52
CA SER A 8 -23.67 -39.66 53.38
C SER A 8 -23.38 -40.95 52.61
N SER A 9 -23.28 -40.84 51.30
CA SER A 9 -22.73 -41.91 50.47
C SER A 9 -22.11 -41.25 49.24
N GLY A 10 -20.79 -41.07 49.28
CA GLY A 10 -20.06 -40.56 48.13
C GLY A 10 -18.72 -39.88 48.41
N ASP A 11 -18.08 -40.12 49.56
CA ASP A 11 -16.81 -39.44 49.89
C ASP A 11 -15.77 -40.38 50.52
N GLU A 12 -15.60 -41.57 49.94
CA GLU A 12 -14.55 -42.52 50.39
C GLU A 12 -13.81 -43.22 49.24
N THR A 13 -13.77 -42.65 48.02
CA THR A 13 -13.05 -43.30 46.90
C THR A 13 -12.21 -42.36 46.04
N ILE A 14 -11.97 -41.11 46.47
CA ILE A 14 -11.11 -40.17 45.72
C ILE A 14 -9.82 -39.79 46.48
N SER A 15 -9.63 -40.25 47.72
CA SER A 15 -8.46 -39.86 48.53
C SER A 15 -7.22 -40.78 48.47
N GLU A 16 -7.17 -41.79 47.59
CA GLU A 16 -6.03 -42.74 47.55
C GLU A 16 -5.37 -42.90 46.16
N ALA A 17 -5.58 -41.99 45.21
CA ALA A 17 -5.00 -42.09 43.87
C ALA A 17 -3.99 -40.98 43.48
N LEU A 18 -3.49 -40.17 44.44
CA LEU A 18 -2.55 -39.07 44.15
C LEU A 18 -1.20 -39.19 44.87
N THR A 19 -0.82 -40.37 45.34
CA THR A 19 0.52 -40.63 45.91
C THR A 19 1.25 -41.71 45.15
N SER A 20 1.70 -41.39 43.94
CA SER A 20 2.89 -41.95 43.27
C SER A 20 2.87 -41.58 41.77
N GLY A 21 3.12 -40.30 41.47
CA GLY A 21 3.49 -39.89 40.11
C GLY A 21 4.86 -39.24 40.24
N ASP A 22 5.88 -39.87 39.66
CA ASP A 22 7.25 -39.36 39.57
C ASP A 22 7.24 -37.97 38.90
N ALA A 23 7.15 -36.92 39.72
CA ALA A 23 7.16 -35.53 39.27
C ALA A 23 8.57 -34.97 39.07
N ASP A 24 9.60 -35.84 39.11
CA ASP A 24 11.01 -35.47 39.10
C ASP A 24 11.84 -36.26 38.06
N GLU A 25 11.19 -37.06 37.20
CA GLU A 25 11.87 -37.61 36.04
C GLU A 25 11.97 -36.51 34.97
N LEU A 26 13.16 -35.91 34.89
CA LEU A 26 13.57 -35.12 33.72
C LEU A 26 13.17 -35.90 32.46
N PRO A 27 12.51 -35.26 31.49
CA PRO A 27 12.18 -35.92 30.24
C PRO A 27 13.46 -36.50 29.61
N PRO A 28 13.35 -37.62 28.85
CA PRO A 28 14.51 -38.24 28.20
C PRO A 28 15.34 -37.19 27.46
N GLU A 29 16.67 -37.28 27.51
CA GLU A 29 17.59 -36.29 26.91
C GLU A 29 17.26 -36.01 25.42
N ASP A 30 16.76 -37.01 24.70
CA ASP A 30 16.34 -36.89 23.30
C ASP A 30 14.99 -36.20 23.08
N LEU A 31 14.18 -35.97 24.13
CA LEU A 31 12.89 -35.31 24.00
C LEU A 31 13.05 -33.82 23.66
N ALA A 32 13.97 -33.10 24.31
CA ALA A 32 14.18 -31.68 24.05
C ALA A 32 14.56 -31.44 22.58
N ARG A 33 15.47 -32.27 22.04
CA ARG A 33 15.83 -32.25 20.63
C ARG A 33 14.64 -32.51 19.71
N ARG A 34 13.84 -33.55 19.99
CA ARG A 34 12.65 -33.86 19.18
C ARG A 34 11.60 -32.75 19.22
N VAL A 35 11.37 -32.15 20.39
CA VAL A 35 10.43 -31.03 20.56
C VAL A 35 10.91 -29.82 19.75
N PHE A 36 12.20 -29.53 19.79
CA PHE A 36 12.79 -28.46 19.01
C PHE A 36 12.66 -28.71 17.50
N ASP A 37 12.93 -29.94 17.04
CA ASP A 37 12.86 -30.32 15.63
C ASP A 37 11.44 -30.23 15.05
N VAL A 38 10.41 -30.66 15.81
CA VAL A 38 9.00 -30.61 15.36
C VAL A 38 8.28 -29.31 15.73
N SER A 39 9.00 -28.32 16.26
CA SER A 39 8.43 -27.02 16.62
C SER A 39 7.85 -26.34 15.38
N PRO A 40 6.63 -25.77 15.44
CA PRO A 40 6.04 -25.05 14.32
C PRO A 40 6.70 -23.69 14.06
N VAL A 41 7.62 -23.26 14.94
CA VAL A 41 8.36 -22.01 14.85
C VAL A 41 9.77 -22.27 14.33
N SER A 42 10.19 -21.52 13.31
CA SER A 42 11.55 -21.62 12.77
C SER A 42 12.55 -21.17 13.80
N THR A 43 13.47 -22.05 14.19
CA THR A 43 14.43 -21.75 15.24
C THR A 43 15.83 -22.14 14.82
N VAL A 44 16.77 -21.21 15.00
CA VAL A 44 18.20 -21.45 14.87
C VAL A 44 18.90 -21.11 16.19
N VAL A 45 20.01 -21.79 16.45
CA VAL A 45 20.88 -21.53 17.60
C VAL A 45 22.20 -21.03 17.05
N VAL A 46 22.64 -19.88 17.52
CA VAL A 46 23.88 -19.23 17.12
C VAL A 46 24.86 -19.31 18.28
N ASP A 47 26.12 -19.67 18.01
CA ASP A 47 27.17 -19.67 19.04
C ASP A 47 27.74 -18.27 19.29
N SER A 48 28.57 -18.13 20.33
CA SER A 48 29.24 -16.87 20.68
C SER A 48 30.18 -16.30 19.61
N ASN A 49 30.60 -17.10 18.63
CA ASN A 49 31.41 -16.66 17.49
C ASN A 49 30.54 -16.19 16.30
N GLY A 50 29.23 -16.41 16.40
CA GLY A 50 28.24 -16.07 15.40
C GLY A 50 27.95 -17.17 14.37
N TRP A 51 28.43 -18.39 14.59
CA TRP A 51 28.08 -19.51 13.71
C TRP A 51 26.73 -20.09 14.08
N ILE A 52 25.93 -20.46 13.09
CA ILE A 52 24.71 -21.19 13.35
C ILE A 52 25.10 -22.61 13.78
N ALA A 53 24.98 -22.91 15.07
CA ALA A 53 25.28 -24.22 15.63
C ALA A 53 24.17 -25.24 15.35
N TYR A 54 22.93 -24.77 15.20
CA TYR A 54 21.77 -25.64 15.04
C TYR A 54 20.61 -24.94 14.33
N ALA A 55 19.77 -25.69 13.62
CA ALA A 55 18.55 -25.22 12.96
C ALA A 55 17.49 -26.33 12.99
N ASN A 56 16.25 -26.06 13.37
CA ASN A 56 15.18 -27.07 13.32
C ASN A 56 14.65 -27.29 11.90
N GLU A 57 13.79 -28.31 11.74
CA GLU A 57 13.16 -28.64 10.46
C GLU A 57 12.39 -27.45 9.89
N ARG A 58 11.63 -26.74 10.74
CA ARG A 58 10.89 -25.56 10.31
C ARG A 58 11.80 -24.44 9.76
N ALA A 59 12.95 -24.21 10.38
CA ALA A 59 13.94 -23.26 9.88
C ALA A 59 14.48 -23.67 8.51
N THR A 60 14.71 -24.96 8.25
CA THR A 60 15.16 -25.42 6.92
C THR A 60 14.11 -25.12 5.83
N GLU A 61 12.83 -25.30 6.13
CA GLU A 61 11.73 -24.98 5.21
C GLU A 61 11.62 -23.48 4.95
N THR A 62 11.63 -22.65 6.01
CA THR A 62 11.52 -21.19 5.88
C THR A 62 12.72 -20.58 5.18
N LEU A 63 13.92 -21.13 5.39
CA LEU A 63 15.15 -20.63 4.79
C LEU A 63 15.41 -21.22 3.39
N GLY A 64 14.72 -22.30 3.03
CA GLY A 64 14.88 -22.96 1.73
C GLY A 64 16.25 -23.61 1.53
N ALA A 65 16.93 -23.98 2.62
CA ALA A 65 18.26 -24.56 2.62
C ALA A 65 18.34 -25.78 3.53
N SER A 66 19.23 -26.70 3.22
CA SER A 66 19.46 -27.87 4.07
C SER A 66 20.07 -27.45 5.41
N ARG A 67 19.85 -28.26 6.45
CA ARG A 67 20.46 -28.03 7.76
C ARG A 67 21.99 -27.91 7.68
N GLU A 68 22.62 -28.74 6.86
CA GLU A 68 24.07 -28.78 6.66
C GLU A 68 24.61 -27.47 6.07
N GLU A 69 23.87 -26.87 5.14
CA GLU A 69 24.16 -25.54 4.61
C GLU A 69 23.97 -24.47 5.69
N ILE A 70 22.84 -24.49 6.40
CA ILE A 70 22.53 -23.48 7.42
C ILE A 70 23.59 -23.45 8.53
N VAL A 71 24.02 -24.60 9.04
CA VAL A 71 25.05 -24.65 10.11
C VAL A 71 26.44 -24.26 9.63
N SER A 72 26.66 -24.18 8.31
CA SER A 72 27.89 -23.66 7.73
C SER A 72 27.87 -22.14 7.55
N TRP A 73 26.82 -21.46 8.00
CA TRP A 73 26.70 -20.00 7.89
C TRP A 73 27.07 -19.30 9.19
N ARG A 74 27.62 -18.11 9.03
CA ARG A 74 27.75 -17.13 10.10
C ARG A 74 26.60 -16.13 9.97
N TYR A 75 25.92 -15.81 11.08
CA TYR A 75 24.84 -14.81 11.04
C TYR A 75 25.41 -13.49 10.50
N GLY A 76 24.65 -12.84 9.62
CA GLY A 76 25.07 -11.61 8.93
C GLY A 76 26.19 -11.74 7.89
N ALA A 77 26.75 -12.94 7.66
CA ALA A 77 27.79 -13.17 6.64
C ALA A 77 27.26 -13.79 5.33
N ALA A 78 26.01 -14.26 5.31
CA ALA A 78 25.37 -14.75 4.09
C ALA A 78 25.10 -13.59 3.11
N ASP A 79 24.87 -13.89 1.83
CA ASP A 79 24.39 -12.95 0.80
C ASP A 79 22.98 -12.37 1.10
N TRP A 80 22.53 -12.49 2.34
CA TRP A 80 21.19 -12.16 2.79
C TRP A 80 21.22 -10.78 3.42
N ARG A 81 20.47 -9.89 2.79
CA ARG A 81 20.32 -8.51 3.24
C ARG A 81 19.00 -8.40 3.97
N ILE A 82 19.04 -7.78 5.14
CA ILE A 82 17.82 -7.43 5.85
C ILE A 82 17.55 -5.93 5.72
N TYR A 83 16.27 -5.59 5.54
CA TYR A 83 15.83 -4.22 5.37
C TYR A 83 14.71 -3.91 6.36
N ASP A 84 14.60 -2.66 6.77
CA ASP A 84 13.48 -2.19 7.56
C ASP A 84 12.21 -2.03 6.71
N ASP A 85 11.14 -1.58 7.35
CA ASP A 85 9.83 -1.36 6.74
C ASP A 85 9.89 -0.32 5.60
N ASP A 86 10.82 0.63 5.68
CA ASP A 86 11.06 1.67 4.66
C ASP A 86 11.95 1.17 3.50
N GLY A 87 12.43 -0.08 3.57
CA GLY A 87 13.31 -0.69 2.58
C GLY A 87 14.77 -0.24 2.67
N ALA A 88 15.18 0.42 3.76
CA ALA A 88 16.56 0.76 4.02
C ALA A 88 17.32 -0.45 4.58
N LEU A 89 18.58 -0.61 4.16
CA LEU A 89 19.42 -1.71 4.61
C LEU A 89 19.76 -1.53 6.09
N ILE A 90 19.44 -2.54 6.91
CA ILE A 90 19.78 -2.52 8.34
C ILE A 90 21.25 -2.91 8.49
N PRO A 91 22.06 -2.16 9.25
CA PRO A 91 23.46 -2.50 9.50
C PRO A 91 23.58 -3.70 10.46
N VAL A 92 24.67 -4.48 10.35
CA VAL A 92 24.85 -5.73 11.12
C VAL A 92 24.89 -5.49 12.63
N GLU A 93 25.33 -4.31 13.05
CA GLU A 93 25.36 -3.85 14.44
C GLU A 93 23.95 -3.78 15.06
N GLU A 94 22.93 -3.56 14.24
CA GLU A 94 21.54 -3.48 14.66
C GLU A 94 20.81 -4.82 14.61
N TYR A 95 21.49 -5.90 14.18
CA TYR A 95 20.86 -7.21 14.11
C TYR A 95 20.55 -7.72 15.53
N PRO A 96 19.38 -8.34 15.75
CA PRO A 96 19.01 -8.85 17.08
C PRO A 96 20.04 -9.81 17.69
N VAL A 97 20.70 -10.63 16.87
CA VAL A 97 21.77 -11.53 17.35
C VAL A 97 22.99 -10.75 17.82
N THR A 98 23.41 -9.71 17.11
CA THR A 98 24.51 -8.83 17.51
C THR A 98 24.20 -8.16 18.83
N GLN A 99 23.01 -7.59 18.96
CA GLN A 99 22.56 -6.93 20.19
C GLN A 99 22.58 -7.91 21.37
N VAL A 100 22.00 -9.11 21.22
CA VAL A 100 21.98 -10.12 22.30
C VAL A 100 23.39 -10.57 22.70
N LEU A 101 24.30 -10.75 21.73
CA LEU A 101 25.69 -11.12 22.02
C LEU A 101 26.46 -10.02 22.76
N GLU A 102 26.18 -8.75 22.45
CA GLU A 102 26.86 -7.60 23.07
C GLU A 102 26.29 -7.22 24.44
N THR A 103 24.97 -7.27 24.60
CA THR A 103 24.29 -6.77 25.80
C THR A 103 23.86 -7.88 26.76
N GLY A 104 23.67 -9.10 26.26
CA GLY A 104 23.04 -10.19 27.02
C GLY A 104 21.55 -9.98 27.27
N GLU A 105 20.91 -9.01 26.62
CA GLU A 105 19.47 -8.74 26.74
C GLU A 105 18.70 -9.37 25.58
N SER A 106 17.50 -9.89 25.83
CA SER A 106 16.65 -10.46 24.78
C SER A 106 16.03 -9.37 23.90
N VAL A 107 15.88 -9.66 22.61
CA VAL A 107 15.20 -8.82 21.62
C VAL A 107 13.94 -9.54 21.15
N PHE A 108 12.79 -8.87 21.14
CA PHE A 108 11.52 -9.45 20.75
C PHE A 108 10.80 -8.57 19.72
N GLY A 109 10.05 -9.20 18.81
CA GLY A 109 9.19 -8.52 17.85
C GLY A 109 9.96 -7.71 16.80
N PHE A 110 11.18 -8.11 16.47
CA PHE A 110 11.96 -7.44 15.45
C PHE A 110 11.46 -7.82 14.06
N GLU A 111 10.87 -6.88 13.34
CA GLU A 111 10.33 -7.08 12.00
C GLU A 111 11.32 -6.59 10.93
N HIS A 112 11.48 -7.35 9.84
CA HIS A 112 12.34 -6.97 8.73
C HIS A 112 12.01 -7.75 7.44
N TRP A 113 12.38 -7.17 6.31
CA TRP A 113 12.50 -7.90 5.05
C TRP A 113 13.78 -8.72 5.02
N LEU A 114 13.70 -9.98 4.62
CA LEU A 114 14.82 -10.82 4.26
C LEU A 114 14.85 -10.98 2.73
N GLU A 115 15.91 -10.51 2.08
CA GLU A 115 16.19 -10.79 0.67
C GLU A 115 17.10 -12.02 0.54
N ARG A 116 16.60 -13.06 -0.13
CA ARG A 116 17.33 -14.30 -0.40
C ARG A 116 18.22 -14.17 -1.64
N PRO A 117 19.20 -15.07 -1.86
CA PRO A 117 20.14 -14.99 -2.98
C PRO A 117 19.47 -15.16 -4.35
N ASP A 118 18.28 -15.75 -4.39
CA ASP A 118 17.44 -15.87 -5.59
C ASP A 118 16.63 -14.58 -5.89
N GLY A 119 16.76 -13.55 -5.05
CA GLY A 119 16.05 -12.27 -5.15
C GLY A 119 14.65 -12.28 -4.54
N SER A 120 14.18 -13.42 -4.01
CA SER A 120 12.88 -13.46 -3.33
C SER A 120 12.95 -12.77 -1.97
N LYS A 121 11.88 -12.02 -1.63
CA LYS A 121 11.75 -11.32 -0.35
C LYS A 121 10.74 -12.00 0.56
N ARG A 122 11.06 -12.07 1.86
CA ARG A 122 10.17 -12.56 2.92
C ARG A 122 10.10 -11.54 4.05
N TRP A 123 8.93 -11.34 4.62
CA TRP A 123 8.78 -10.60 5.88
C TRP A 123 8.95 -11.54 7.05
N LEU A 124 9.91 -11.28 7.92
CA LEU A 124 10.17 -12.08 9.10
C LEU A 124 9.96 -11.27 10.37
N THR A 125 9.23 -11.85 11.33
CA THR A 125 9.25 -11.40 12.71
C THR A 125 10.21 -12.28 13.49
N LEU A 126 11.16 -11.69 14.20
CA LEU A 126 12.27 -12.37 14.85
C LEU A 126 12.34 -12.05 16.35
N ASN A 127 12.64 -13.07 17.13
CA ASN A 127 12.91 -13.01 18.56
C ASN A 127 14.26 -13.66 18.83
N ALA A 128 15.11 -13.03 19.64
CA ALA A 128 16.42 -13.53 19.99
C ALA A 128 16.63 -13.48 21.50
N ALA A 129 17.06 -14.59 22.09
CA ALA A 129 17.29 -14.72 23.53
C ALA A 129 18.63 -15.40 23.82
N PRO A 130 19.40 -14.94 24.82
CA PRO A 130 20.67 -15.55 25.18
C PRO A 130 20.47 -16.83 26.00
N LEU A 131 21.35 -17.79 25.79
CA LEU A 131 21.64 -18.89 26.70
C LEU A 131 23.02 -18.62 27.30
N THR A 132 23.07 -18.43 28.61
CA THR A 132 24.30 -18.08 29.33
C THR A 132 24.94 -19.29 29.98
N ASN A 133 26.26 -19.29 30.06
CA ASN A 133 27.02 -20.27 30.85
C ASN A 133 26.91 -19.97 32.37
N GLU A 134 27.59 -20.78 33.19
CA GLU A 134 27.62 -20.64 34.66
C GLU A 134 28.24 -19.31 35.13
N ASP A 135 29.10 -18.69 34.32
CA ASP A 135 29.75 -17.42 34.61
C ASP A 135 28.89 -16.19 34.20
N GLY A 136 27.72 -16.43 33.61
CA GLY A 136 26.80 -15.39 33.14
C GLY A 136 27.15 -14.80 31.76
N GLU A 137 28.11 -15.39 31.06
CA GLU A 137 28.46 -14.99 29.69
C GLU A 137 27.55 -15.69 28.67
N VAL A 138 27.21 -15.00 27.58
CA VAL A 138 26.38 -15.56 26.51
C VAL A 138 27.15 -16.67 25.77
N GLU A 139 26.68 -17.91 25.90
CA GLU A 139 27.26 -19.08 25.24
C GLU A 139 26.60 -19.32 23.87
N TYR A 140 25.28 -19.16 23.81
CA TYR A 140 24.47 -19.27 22.60
C TYR A 140 23.39 -18.20 22.54
N VAL A 141 22.86 -17.93 21.35
CA VAL A 141 21.66 -17.15 21.11
C VAL A 141 20.65 -18.03 20.41
N VAL A 142 19.47 -18.18 21.01
CA VAL A 142 18.33 -18.84 20.38
C VAL A 142 17.54 -17.79 19.61
N VAL A 143 17.38 -18.03 18.32
CA VAL A 143 16.68 -17.14 17.40
C VAL A 143 15.46 -17.86 16.87
N ALA A 144 14.28 -17.36 17.21
CA ALA A 144 13.02 -17.81 16.68
C ALA A 144 12.49 -16.79 15.68
N PHE A 145 12.07 -17.24 14.50
CA PHE A 145 11.51 -16.37 13.47
C PHE A 145 10.29 -17.00 12.80
N GLU A 146 9.40 -16.14 12.31
CA GLU A 146 8.20 -16.54 11.60
C GLU A 146 8.10 -15.77 10.28
N ASP A 147 7.75 -16.49 9.21
CA ASP A 147 7.45 -15.90 7.91
C ASP A 147 6.00 -15.40 7.91
N VAL A 148 5.84 -14.09 8.03
CA VAL A 148 4.55 -13.41 8.01
C VAL A 148 4.28 -12.73 6.67
N THR A 149 5.00 -13.10 5.61
CA THR A 149 4.87 -12.46 4.28
C THR A 149 3.44 -12.51 3.76
N GLU A 150 2.76 -13.65 3.87
CA GLU A 150 1.37 -13.79 3.41
C GLU A 150 0.38 -13.03 4.29
N LEU A 151 0.69 -12.84 5.57
CA LEU A 151 -0.12 -12.03 6.47
C LEU A 151 0.02 -10.55 6.11
N LYS A 152 1.26 -10.07 5.98
CA LYS A 152 1.56 -8.69 5.57
C LYS A 152 1.00 -8.37 4.20
N ARG A 153 1.12 -9.26 3.20
CA ARG A 153 0.48 -9.10 1.89
C ARG A 153 -1.04 -8.98 1.97
N ARG A 154 -1.70 -9.74 2.86
CA ARG A 154 -3.15 -9.62 3.05
C ARG A 154 -3.53 -8.34 3.77
N GLU A 155 -2.74 -7.91 4.75
CA GLU A 155 -2.93 -6.63 5.43
C GLU A 155 -2.74 -5.45 4.47
N GLU A 156 -1.67 -5.49 3.67
CA GLU A 156 -1.41 -4.53 2.59
C GLU A 156 -2.55 -4.51 1.58
N GLN A 157 -3.00 -5.68 1.11
CA GLN A 157 -4.12 -5.78 0.17
C GLN A 157 -5.44 -5.24 0.78
N LEU A 158 -5.72 -5.55 2.04
CA LEU A 158 -6.91 -5.02 2.72
C LEU A 158 -6.83 -3.51 2.96
N THR A 159 -5.61 -2.97 3.04
CA THR A 159 -5.36 -1.54 3.23
C THR A 159 -5.40 -0.81 1.90
N SER A 160 -4.89 -1.40 0.82
CA SER A 160 -4.98 -0.86 -0.54
C SER A 160 -6.42 -0.86 -1.08
N GLU A 161 -7.23 -1.85 -0.71
CA GLU A 161 -8.66 -1.90 -1.06
C GLU A 161 -9.52 -0.88 -0.27
N GLN A 162 -8.96 -0.28 0.80
CA GLN A 162 -9.62 0.78 1.55
C GLN A 162 -9.31 2.13 0.92
N MET A 163 -10.37 2.83 0.53
CA MET A 163 -10.29 4.15 -0.07
C MET A 163 -11.08 5.14 0.78
N ARG A 164 -10.46 6.24 1.15
CA ARG A 164 -11.06 7.30 1.96
C ARG A 164 -11.59 8.40 1.06
N ARG A 165 -12.91 8.56 1.02
CA ARG A 165 -13.53 9.75 0.40
C ARG A 165 -13.37 10.93 1.33
N VAL A 166 -12.90 12.04 0.79
CA VAL A 166 -12.65 13.26 1.55
C VAL A 166 -13.32 14.45 0.87
N GLU A 167 -13.83 15.36 1.68
CA GLU A 167 -14.42 16.63 1.23
C GLU A 167 -13.76 17.76 1.99
N PHE A 168 -13.09 18.63 1.25
CA PHE A 168 -12.49 19.85 1.77
C PHE A 168 -13.33 21.05 1.37
N ARG A 169 -13.47 22.04 2.25
CA ARG A 169 -14.24 23.27 1.99
C ARG A 169 -13.40 24.50 2.26
N THR A 170 -13.56 25.52 1.42
CA THR A 170 -13.02 26.87 1.57
C THR A 170 -14.09 27.89 1.20
N ASP A 171 -13.97 29.12 1.68
CA ASP A 171 -14.85 30.22 1.28
C ASP A 171 -14.55 30.62 -0.19
N GLU A 172 -15.59 30.98 -0.96
CA GLU A 172 -15.51 31.19 -2.43
C GLU A 172 -14.56 32.33 -2.88
N LEU A 173 -13.97 33.11 -1.96
CA LEU A 173 -13.20 34.34 -2.25
C LEU A 173 -12.08 34.19 -3.31
N THR A 174 -11.64 32.97 -3.60
CA THR A 174 -10.56 32.63 -4.54
C THR A 174 -11.01 32.12 -5.92
N VAL A 175 -12.31 31.91 -6.19
CA VAL A 175 -12.73 31.42 -7.52
C VAL A 175 -12.85 32.53 -8.56
N PRO A 176 -12.61 32.20 -9.85
CA PRO A 176 -12.92 33.05 -10.98
C PRO A 176 -14.34 33.66 -10.95
N PRO A 177 -14.53 34.91 -11.39
CA PRO A 177 -15.87 35.52 -11.47
C PRO A 177 -16.87 34.71 -12.31
N SER A 178 -16.41 34.04 -13.37
CA SER A 178 -17.26 33.21 -14.22
C SER A 178 -17.71 31.91 -13.54
N LEU A 179 -17.10 31.55 -12.41
CA LEU A 179 -17.46 30.39 -11.60
C LEU A 179 -18.41 30.74 -10.44
N ARG A 180 -18.73 32.02 -10.23
CA ARG A 180 -19.56 32.45 -9.10
C ARG A 180 -21.04 32.16 -9.29
N VAL A 181 -21.66 31.59 -8.27
CA VAL A 181 -23.05 31.13 -8.32
C VAL A 181 -23.92 31.94 -7.36
N ASP A 182 -24.89 32.70 -7.86
CA ASP A 182 -25.81 33.45 -6.98
C ASP A 182 -26.79 32.54 -6.21
N THR A 183 -27.20 31.43 -6.84
CA THR A 183 -28.14 30.45 -6.26
C THR A 183 -27.86 29.05 -6.79
N GLY A 184 -27.84 28.05 -5.91
CA GLY A 184 -27.57 26.66 -6.26
C GLY A 184 -26.10 26.30 -6.11
N GLU A 185 -25.68 25.25 -6.79
CA GLU A 185 -24.29 24.80 -6.85
C GLU A 185 -23.97 24.31 -8.26
N TRP A 186 -22.73 24.50 -8.69
CA TRP A 186 -22.17 23.89 -9.90
C TRP A 186 -21.21 22.80 -9.51
N ARG A 187 -21.28 21.68 -10.23
CA ARG A 187 -20.42 20.54 -10.04
C ARG A 187 -19.58 20.32 -11.28
N ILE A 188 -18.27 20.40 -11.11
CA ILE A 188 -17.28 20.09 -12.13
C ILE A 188 -16.64 18.77 -11.72
N GLU A 189 -16.91 17.70 -12.48
CA GLU A 189 -16.25 16.42 -12.28
C GLU A 189 -14.81 16.52 -12.80
N VAL A 190 -13.87 16.04 -11.99
CA VAL A 190 -12.49 15.81 -12.40
C VAL A 190 -12.40 14.36 -12.83
N GLU A 191 -12.35 14.15 -14.15
CA GLU A 191 -12.39 12.80 -14.71
C GLU A 191 -11.02 12.14 -14.72
N SER A 192 -9.97 12.96 -14.87
CA SER A 192 -8.57 12.50 -14.92
C SER A 192 -7.60 13.67 -14.80
N VAL A 193 -6.43 13.39 -14.24
CA VAL A 193 -5.26 14.27 -14.29
C VAL A 193 -4.08 13.43 -14.78
N VAL A 194 -3.45 13.85 -15.87
CA VAL A 194 -2.37 13.12 -16.52
C VAL A 194 -1.08 13.91 -16.40
N SER A 195 -0.10 13.36 -15.68
CA SER A 195 1.25 13.93 -15.63
C SER A 195 1.97 13.72 -16.95
N LEU A 196 2.49 14.80 -17.53
CA LEU A 196 3.33 14.75 -18.72
C LEU A 196 4.79 14.52 -18.28
N ALA A 197 5.52 13.70 -19.04
CA ALA A 197 6.83 13.21 -18.64
C ALA A 197 7.93 14.29 -18.53
N ASN A 198 7.66 15.51 -19.00
CA ASN A 198 8.62 16.62 -19.03
C ASN A 198 8.03 17.82 -18.26
N ASP A 199 8.85 18.40 -17.37
CA ASP A 199 8.66 19.71 -16.71
C ASP A 199 7.52 19.84 -15.68
N GLY A 200 6.93 18.73 -15.20
CA GLY A 200 5.86 18.79 -14.20
C GLY A 200 4.53 19.32 -14.75
N ALA A 201 4.41 19.42 -16.08
CA ALA A 201 3.17 19.81 -16.72
C ALA A 201 2.12 18.71 -16.57
N THR A 202 0.88 19.10 -16.32
CA THR A 202 -0.25 18.18 -16.19
C THR A 202 -1.33 18.54 -17.20
N VAL A 203 -2.11 17.53 -17.58
CA VAL A 203 -3.33 17.70 -18.36
C VAL A 203 -4.48 17.21 -17.51
N GLN A 204 -5.44 18.07 -17.26
CA GLN A 204 -6.63 17.75 -16.51
C GLN A 204 -7.85 17.67 -17.44
N TYR A 205 -8.59 16.58 -17.32
CA TYR A 205 -9.86 16.35 -18.01
C TYR A 205 -11.00 16.62 -17.03
N MET A 206 -11.88 17.53 -17.40
CA MET A 206 -13.00 17.95 -16.56
C MET A 206 -14.29 17.96 -17.35
N GLY A 207 -15.40 17.73 -16.66
CA GLY A 207 -16.71 17.83 -17.28
C GLY A 207 -17.79 18.30 -16.33
N THR A 208 -18.87 18.83 -16.90
CA THR A 208 -20.02 19.30 -16.14
C THR A 208 -21.28 19.29 -17.00
N SER A 209 -22.43 19.12 -16.33
CA SER A 209 -23.77 19.34 -16.92
C SER A 209 -24.40 20.66 -16.47
N ASP A 210 -23.75 21.41 -15.59
CA ASP A 210 -24.34 22.59 -14.95
C ASP A 210 -24.03 23.89 -15.72
N LEU A 211 -22.99 23.86 -16.57
CA LEU A 211 -22.55 25.00 -17.39
C LEU A 211 -22.69 24.70 -18.88
N LEU A 212 -23.03 25.72 -19.66
CA LEU A 212 -22.92 25.63 -21.11
C LEU A 212 -21.45 25.56 -21.52
N ALA A 213 -21.15 24.88 -22.63
CA ALA A 213 -19.77 24.66 -23.10
C ALA A 213 -18.90 25.94 -23.15
N GLY A 214 -19.46 27.05 -23.62
CA GLY A 214 -18.73 28.33 -23.70
C GLY A 214 -18.44 28.93 -22.32
N GLU A 215 -19.42 28.87 -21.41
CA GLU A 215 -19.26 29.36 -20.04
C GLU A 215 -18.24 28.50 -19.29
N PHE A 216 -18.28 27.19 -19.49
CA PHE A 216 -17.34 26.26 -18.87
C PHE A 216 -15.89 26.47 -19.34
N VAL A 217 -15.67 26.67 -20.66
CA VAL A 217 -14.33 26.98 -21.17
C VAL A 217 -13.82 28.29 -20.57
N THR A 218 -14.62 29.36 -20.61
CA THR A 218 -14.23 30.66 -20.03
C THR A 218 -13.92 30.56 -18.54
N ALA A 219 -14.75 29.84 -17.79
CA ALA A 219 -14.54 29.60 -16.37
C ALA A 219 -13.19 28.93 -16.07
N VAL A 220 -12.81 27.92 -16.86
CA VAL A 220 -11.53 27.21 -16.68
C VAL A 220 -10.35 28.06 -17.13
N GLU A 221 -10.49 28.84 -18.21
CA GLU A 221 -9.45 29.78 -18.68
C GLU A 221 -9.13 30.88 -17.65
N GLU A 222 -10.08 31.26 -16.80
CA GLU A 222 -9.87 32.26 -15.74
C GLU A 222 -9.08 31.70 -14.54
N VAL A 223 -8.90 30.39 -14.41
CA VAL A 223 -8.11 29.78 -13.32
C VAL A 223 -6.62 30.00 -13.61
N PRO A 224 -5.85 30.69 -12.74
CA PRO A 224 -4.48 31.10 -13.04
C PRO A 224 -3.48 29.99 -13.36
N HIS A 225 -3.78 28.74 -12.96
CA HIS A 225 -2.88 27.60 -13.13
C HIS A 225 -2.92 27.01 -14.54
N TYR A 226 -4.01 27.20 -15.28
CA TYR A 226 -4.15 26.63 -16.62
C TYR A 226 -3.58 27.56 -17.69
N VAL A 227 -2.75 27.00 -18.57
CA VAL A 227 -2.09 27.71 -19.67
C VAL A 227 -2.79 27.54 -21.01
N ASP A 228 -3.60 26.49 -21.16
CA ASP A 228 -4.36 26.19 -22.37
C ASP A 228 -5.63 25.39 -22.01
N VAL A 229 -6.75 25.69 -22.66
CA VAL A 229 -8.04 25.03 -22.43
C VAL A 229 -8.69 24.71 -23.77
N ARG A 230 -9.13 23.46 -23.94
CA ARG A 230 -9.78 22.97 -25.16
C ARG A 230 -11.09 22.27 -24.83
N LEU A 231 -12.17 22.71 -25.47
CA LEU A 231 -13.43 21.96 -25.47
C LEU A 231 -13.27 20.68 -26.29
N LEU A 232 -13.50 19.53 -25.66
CA LEU A 232 -13.39 18.23 -26.31
C LEU A 232 -14.72 17.74 -26.87
N SER A 233 -15.78 17.86 -26.08
CA SER A 233 -17.09 17.40 -26.50
C SER A 233 -18.21 18.16 -25.80
N THR A 234 -19.38 18.12 -26.41
CA THR A 234 -20.63 18.47 -25.77
C THR A 234 -21.68 17.48 -26.26
N SER A 235 -22.09 16.58 -25.39
CA SER A 235 -23.00 15.47 -25.69
C SER A 235 -23.99 15.31 -24.57
N ASP A 236 -25.29 15.22 -24.90
CA ASP A 236 -26.37 15.01 -23.94
C ASP A 236 -26.39 16.02 -22.77
N GLY A 237 -26.01 17.28 -23.04
CA GLY A 237 -25.95 18.33 -22.04
C GLY A 237 -24.76 18.23 -21.09
N TYR A 238 -23.78 17.37 -21.38
CA TYR A 238 -22.51 17.29 -20.67
C TYR A 238 -21.39 17.84 -21.54
N SER A 239 -20.67 18.84 -21.04
CA SER A 239 -19.53 19.45 -21.70
C SER A 239 -18.25 18.95 -21.06
N ARG A 240 -17.30 18.49 -21.89
CA ARG A 240 -15.97 18.05 -21.46
C ARG A 240 -14.90 18.97 -22.00
N VAL A 241 -14.00 19.40 -21.13
CA VAL A 241 -12.83 20.19 -21.47
C VAL A 241 -11.55 19.47 -21.06
N GLU A 242 -10.49 19.87 -21.71
CA GLU A 242 -9.12 19.51 -21.40
C GLU A 242 -8.37 20.80 -21.07
N ALA A 243 -7.72 20.84 -19.91
CA ALA A 243 -6.94 21.99 -19.47
C ALA A 243 -5.50 21.57 -19.17
N ARG A 244 -4.53 22.30 -19.72
CA ARG A 244 -3.10 22.08 -19.47
C ARG A 244 -2.65 23.01 -18.35
N SER A 245 -1.91 22.48 -17.39
CA SER A 245 -1.23 23.24 -16.34
C SER A 245 0.29 23.03 -16.42
N GLU A 246 1.04 24.06 -16.05
CA GLU A 246 2.51 23.99 -15.85
C GLU A 246 2.88 24.27 -14.38
N SER A 247 1.88 24.31 -13.50
CA SER A 247 2.02 24.49 -12.06
C SER A 247 1.15 23.50 -11.30
N THR A 248 1.48 23.25 -10.03
CA THR A 248 0.68 22.38 -9.17
C THR A 248 -0.73 22.92 -9.03
N THR A 249 -1.72 22.03 -9.07
CA THR A 249 -3.14 22.34 -8.83
C THR A 249 -3.65 21.59 -7.61
N VAL A 250 -4.80 22.00 -7.07
CA VAL A 250 -5.51 21.23 -6.02
C VAL A 250 -5.73 19.77 -6.43
N SER A 251 -5.98 19.51 -7.70
CA SER A 251 -6.21 18.14 -8.20
C SER A 251 -4.93 17.29 -8.15
N GLU A 252 -3.77 17.92 -8.34
CA GLU A 252 -2.45 17.27 -8.24
C GLU A 252 -2.06 16.97 -6.79
N VAL A 253 -2.56 17.73 -5.81
CA VAL A 253 -2.37 17.42 -4.38
C VAL A 253 -2.90 16.02 -4.07
N PHE A 254 -4.09 15.66 -4.57
CA PHE A 254 -4.62 14.30 -4.40
C PHE A 254 -3.72 13.24 -5.05
N GLN A 255 -3.28 13.46 -6.29
CA GLN A 255 -2.43 12.51 -7.01
C GLN A 255 -1.07 12.28 -6.35
N SER A 256 -0.44 13.34 -5.84
CA SER A 256 0.85 13.22 -5.15
C SER A 256 0.78 12.39 -3.87
N LEU A 257 -0.43 12.20 -3.33
CA LEU A 257 -0.72 11.35 -2.17
C LEU A 257 -1.26 9.96 -2.57
N GLY A 258 -1.14 9.56 -3.84
CA GLY A 258 -1.68 8.30 -4.35
C GLY A 258 -3.20 8.26 -4.47
N GLY A 259 -3.86 9.40 -4.33
CA GLY A 259 -5.30 9.55 -4.44
C GLY A 259 -5.76 10.06 -5.79
N HIS A 260 -7.09 10.22 -5.93
CA HIS A 260 -7.72 10.73 -7.13
C HIS A 260 -8.69 11.87 -6.79
N PRO A 261 -8.56 13.05 -7.44
CA PRO A 261 -9.59 14.08 -7.37
C PRO A 261 -10.88 13.55 -8.02
N ARG A 262 -12.04 13.96 -7.50
CA ARG A 262 -13.34 13.55 -8.03
C ARG A 262 -14.12 14.71 -8.60
N ALA A 263 -14.24 15.79 -7.84
CA ALA A 263 -15.01 16.94 -8.26
C ALA A 263 -14.63 18.20 -7.51
N VAL A 264 -14.97 19.32 -8.13
CA VAL A 264 -15.06 20.63 -7.48
C VAL A 264 -16.52 21.04 -7.50
N VAL A 265 -17.08 21.32 -6.32
CA VAL A 265 -18.44 21.85 -6.17
C VAL A 265 -18.34 23.30 -5.75
N ILE A 266 -19.00 24.18 -6.48
CA ILE A 266 -18.94 25.63 -6.29
C ILE A 266 -20.34 26.11 -5.96
N ALA A 267 -20.50 26.67 -4.77
CA ALA A 267 -21.74 27.24 -4.26
C ALA A 267 -21.54 28.73 -3.93
N HIS A 268 -22.63 29.41 -3.59
CA HIS A 268 -22.67 30.86 -3.39
C HIS A 268 -21.66 31.43 -2.37
N ASP A 269 -21.30 30.66 -1.35
CA ASP A 269 -20.40 31.11 -0.28
C ASP A 269 -19.22 30.16 -0.03
N GLU A 270 -19.15 29.05 -0.76
CA GLU A 270 -18.13 28.02 -0.52
C GLU A 270 -17.73 27.27 -1.80
N VAL A 271 -16.51 26.73 -1.77
CA VAL A 271 -16.01 25.76 -2.73
C VAL A 271 -15.66 24.50 -1.98
N ARG A 272 -16.08 23.35 -2.53
CA ARG A 272 -15.76 22.03 -2.00
C ARG A 272 -14.93 21.23 -2.98
N PHE A 273 -13.80 20.71 -2.51
CA PHE A 273 -12.93 19.79 -3.24
C PHE A 273 -13.18 18.38 -2.75
N LEU A 274 -13.68 17.53 -3.64
CA LEU A 274 -13.97 16.12 -3.36
C LEU A 274 -12.88 15.27 -3.98
N GLY A 275 -12.37 14.31 -3.21
CA GLY A 275 -11.37 13.37 -3.68
C GLY A 275 -11.45 12.03 -2.96
N VAL A 276 -10.57 11.14 -3.37
CA VAL A 276 -10.33 9.85 -2.73
C VAL A 276 -8.85 9.74 -2.43
N LEU A 277 -8.51 9.27 -1.23
CA LEU A 277 -7.15 8.96 -0.82
C LEU A 277 -7.06 7.47 -0.44
N PRO A 278 -5.89 6.84 -0.52
CA PRO A 278 -5.66 5.53 0.09
C PRO A 278 -6.04 5.53 1.58
N GLY A 279 -6.52 4.39 2.10
CA GLY A 279 -7.10 4.30 3.44
C GLY A 279 -6.13 4.59 4.59
N ASP A 280 -4.85 4.34 4.34
CA ASP A 280 -3.69 4.57 5.19
C ASP A 280 -3.13 6.00 5.12
N VAL A 281 -3.53 6.80 4.14
CA VAL A 281 -3.11 8.20 4.00
C VAL A 281 -3.92 9.12 4.91
N ASP A 282 -3.25 9.91 5.75
CA ASP A 282 -3.89 10.94 6.60
C ASP A 282 -4.43 12.10 5.73
N PRO A 283 -5.74 12.38 5.73
CA PRO A 283 -6.34 13.50 4.98
C PRO A 283 -5.75 14.87 5.29
N ARG A 284 -5.13 15.04 6.45
CA ARG A 284 -4.48 16.31 6.82
C ARG A 284 -3.35 16.67 5.87
N LEU A 285 -2.66 15.68 5.29
CA LEU A 285 -1.64 15.92 4.27
C LEU A 285 -2.25 16.57 3.02
N ALA A 286 -3.42 16.11 2.58
CA ALA A 286 -4.15 16.74 1.49
C ALA A 286 -4.63 18.15 1.88
N ALA A 287 -5.14 18.34 3.10
CA ALA A 287 -5.52 19.67 3.60
C ALA A 287 -4.33 20.64 3.57
N ASP A 288 -3.15 20.20 4.01
CA ASP A 288 -1.92 20.99 4.05
C ASP A 288 -1.49 21.41 2.64
N GLY A 289 -1.56 20.50 1.66
CA GLY A 289 -1.28 20.82 0.25
C GLY A 289 -2.31 21.78 -0.35
N ILE A 290 -3.60 21.62 -0.05
CA ILE A 290 -4.64 22.53 -0.55
C ILE A 290 -4.50 23.94 0.06
N ARG A 291 -3.97 24.08 1.29
CA ARG A 291 -3.73 25.38 1.92
C ARG A 291 -2.77 26.29 1.17
N GLU A 292 -1.94 25.75 0.29
CA GLU A 292 -1.11 26.55 -0.62
C GLU A 292 -1.96 27.42 -1.55
N PHE A 293 -3.14 26.92 -1.94
CA PHE A 293 -4.08 27.59 -2.84
C PHE A 293 -5.22 28.28 -2.06
N HIS A 294 -5.69 27.64 -0.99
CA HIS A 294 -6.85 28.03 -0.20
C HIS A 294 -6.51 28.01 1.30
N PRO A 295 -5.94 29.09 1.86
CA PRO A 295 -5.39 29.09 3.23
C PRO A 295 -6.39 28.75 4.34
N ASP A 296 -7.67 29.00 4.10
CA ASP A 296 -8.82 28.75 4.99
C ASP A 296 -9.45 27.37 4.80
N VAL A 297 -8.87 26.49 3.97
CA VAL A 297 -9.47 25.17 3.71
C VAL A 297 -9.54 24.30 4.96
N GLU A 298 -10.69 23.67 5.13
CA GLU A 298 -11.03 22.75 6.22
C GLU A 298 -11.49 21.41 5.67
N LEU A 299 -11.13 20.32 6.35
CA LEU A 299 -11.72 19.00 6.10
C LEU A 299 -13.14 18.98 6.70
N VAL A 300 -14.15 18.78 5.86
CA VAL A 300 -15.57 18.76 6.26
C VAL A 300 -16.03 17.35 6.58
N SER A 301 -15.69 16.39 5.73
CA SER A 301 -16.05 14.99 5.93
C SER A 301 -14.97 14.06 5.39
N GLU A 302 -14.84 12.92 6.05
CA GLU A 302 -14.10 11.76 5.58
C GLU A 302 -14.94 10.50 5.78
N ASP A 303 -14.99 9.64 4.76
CA ASP A 303 -15.68 8.36 4.81
C ASP A 303 -14.76 7.27 4.29
N LEU A 304 -14.48 6.25 5.12
CA LEU A 304 -13.77 5.06 4.68
C LEU A 304 -14.71 4.19 3.85
N VAL A 305 -14.35 3.96 2.60
CA VAL A 305 -15.14 3.18 1.64
C VAL A 305 -14.28 2.02 1.14
N TYR A 306 -14.86 0.83 1.15
CA TYR A 306 -14.24 -0.29 0.47
C TYR A 306 -14.49 -0.17 -1.02
N SER A 307 -13.43 -0.03 -1.81
CA SER A 307 -13.49 -0.07 -3.26
C SER A 307 -12.74 -1.33 -3.69
N PRO A 308 -13.43 -2.41 -4.09
CA PRO A 308 -12.71 -3.58 -4.59
C PRO A 308 -11.84 -3.17 -5.78
N ASP A 309 -10.64 -3.75 -5.89
CA ASP A 309 -9.71 -3.54 -7.01
C ASP A 309 -10.51 -3.62 -8.32
N LEU A 310 -10.82 -2.46 -8.88
CA LEU A 310 -11.48 -2.39 -10.16
C LEU A 310 -10.44 -2.79 -11.20
N LEU A 311 -10.89 -3.13 -12.41
CA LEU A 311 -10.00 -3.31 -13.56
C LEU A 311 -8.98 -2.15 -13.70
N TYR A 312 -9.34 -0.96 -13.22
CA TYR A 312 -8.47 0.20 -13.12
C TYR A 312 -7.21 -0.08 -12.29
N ASP A 313 -7.35 -0.54 -11.04
CA ASP A 313 -6.24 -0.74 -10.10
C ASP A 313 -5.26 -1.80 -10.62
N VAL A 314 -5.80 -2.92 -11.12
CA VAL A 314 -5.00 -4.00 -11.75
C VAL A 314 -4.25 -3.53 -13.00
N VAL A 315 -4.83 -2.61 -13.76
CA VAL A 315 -4.20 -2.07 -14.97
C VAL A 315 -3.13 -1.04 -14.64
N VAL A 316 -3.32 -0.23 -13.59
CA VAL A 316 -2.33 0.76 -13.15
C VAL A 316 -1.01 0.07 -12.78
N ASP A 317 -1.06 -1.01 -12.00
CA ASP A 317 0.14 -1.72 -11.52
C ASP A 317 0.98 -2.38 -12.62
N GLU A 318 0.34 -2.74 -13.73
CA GLU A 318 0.99 -3.44 -14.85
C GLU A 318 1.55 -2.49 -15.92
N LEU A 319 1.19 -1.20 -15.84
CA LEU A 319 1.59 -0.18 -16.79
C LEU A 319 2.67 0.73 -16.22
N THR A 320 3.71 1.00 -17.01
CA THR A 320 4.63 2.10 -16.70
C THR A 320 3.87 3.44 -16.75
N ASP A 321 4.26 4.44 -15.97
CA ASP A 321 3.64 5.78 -15.94
C ASP A 321 3.36 6.35 -17.34
N ARG A 322 4.33 6.26 -18.25
CA ARG A 322 4.17 6.74 -19.65
C ARG A 322 3.12 5.98 -20.47
N GLN A 323 2.95 4.70 -20.20
CA GLN A 323 1.95 3.86 -20.87
C GLN A 323 0.56 4.16 -20.33
N PHE A 324 0.44 4.28 -19.01
CA PHE A 324 -0.79 4.66 -18.34
C PHE A 324 -1.25 6.05 -18.79
N ALA A 325 -0.39 7.05 -18.69
CA ALA A 325 -0.65 8.42 -19.11
C ALA A 325 -1.07 8.50 -20.59
N ALA A 326 -0.41 7.76 -21.49
CA ALA A 326 -0.77 7.74 -22.91
C ALA A 326 -2.16 7.11 -23.16
N LEU A 327 -2.51 6.05 -22.42
CA LEU A 327 -3.82 5.39 -22.53
C LEU A 327 -4.93 6.30 -22.02
N GLU A 328 -4.73 6.92 -20.87
CA GLU A 328 -5.67 7.81 -20.21
C GLU A 328 -5.94 9.06 -21.05
N ALA A 329 -4.87 9.73 -21.51
CA ALA A 329 -4.99 10.88 -22.40
C ALA A 329 -5.68 10.51 -23.72
N ALA A 330 -5.39 9.35 -24.30
CA ALA A 330 -6.09 8.90 -25.52
C ALA A 330 -7.59 8.66 -25.27
N TYR A 331 -7.96 8.07 -24.12
CA TYR A 331 -9.36 7.84 -23.78
C TYR A 331 -10.12 9.15 -23.59
N PHE A 332 -9.69 10.01 -22.68
CA PHE A 332 -10.45 11.21 -22.33
C PHE A 332 -10.45 12.29 -23.41
N SER A 333 -9.40 12.36 -24.23
CA SER A 333 -9.32 13.29 -25.37
C SER A 333 -10.20 12.88 -26.57
N GLY A 334 -10.88 11.74 -26.50
CA GLY A 334 -11.74 11.23 -27.58
C GLY A 334 -10.98 10.68 -28.79
N TYR A 335 -9.76 10.17 -28.59
CA TYR A 335 -8.98 9.54 -29.67
C TYR A 335 -9.66 8.26 -30.21
N PHE A 336 -10.42 7.58 -29.36
CA PHE A 336 -11.14 6.36 -29.70
C PHE A 336 -12.56 6.62 -30.24
N ASP A 337 -13.04 7.85 -30.16
CA ASP A 337 -14.41 8.19 -30.51
C ASP A 337 -14.65 8.22 -32.03
N THR A 338 -15.91 8.21 -32.43
CA THR A 338 -16.33 8.35 -33.83
C THR A 338 -17.44 9.40 -33.95
N PRO A 339 -17.18 10.58 -34.55
CA PRO A 339 -15.87 11.06 -35.03
C PRO A 339 -14.88 11.32 -33.88
N ARG A 340 -13.57 11.24 -34.17
CA ARG A 340 -12.52 11.51 -33.17
C ARG A 340 -12.46 12.99 -32.85
N THR A 341 -12.34 13.32 -31.57
CA THR A 341 -12.07 14.68 -31.11
C THR A 341 -10.58 15.00 -31.16
N SER A 342 -9.71 14.03 -30.88
CA SER A 342 -8.25 14.22 -30.88
C SER A 342 -7.54 13.24 -31.80
N THR A 343 -6.45 13.71 -32.41
CA THR A 343 -5.59 12.89 -33.26
C THR A 343 -4.37 12.38 -32.52
N GLY A 344 -3.71 11.37 -33.09
CA GLY A 344 -2.46 10.85 -32.53
C GLY A 344 -1.28 11.81 -32.67
N ASP A 345 -1.37 12.79 -33.58
CA ASP A 345 -0.34 13.84 -33.72
C ASP A 345 -0.49 14.86 -32.59
N GLU A 346 -1.71 15.35 -32.35
CA GLU A 346 -2.02 16.26 -31.23
C GLU A 346 -1.64 15.65 -29.87
N LEU A 347 -1.91 14.35 -29.68
CA LEU A 347 -1.51 13.64 -28.46
C LEU A 347 0.02 13.49 -28.38
N SER A 348 0.70 13.17 -29.47
CA SER A 348 2.17 13.04 -29.40
C SER A 348 2.87 14.37 -29.13
N ASP A 349 2.35 15.47 -29.69
CA ASP A 349 2.86 16.82 -29.45
C ASP A 349 2.72 17.21 -27.97
N ARG A 350 1.61 16.82 -27.32
CA ARG A 350 1.38 17.06 -25.89
C ARG A 350 2.43 16.43 -24.99
N PHE A 351 2.80 15.19 -25.30
CA PHE A 351 3.77 14.42 -24.54
C PHE A 351 5.22 14.75 -24.92
N ASP A 352 5.43 15.69 -25.87
CA ASP A 352 6.73 16.04 -26.43
C ASP A 352 7.50 14.79 -26.93
N VAL A 353 6.78 13.91 -27.63
CA VAL A 353 7.33 12.69 -28.22
C VAL A 353 6.91 12.55 -29.68
N THR A 354 7.61 11.71 -30.42
CA THR A 354 7.17 11.42 -31.80
C THR A 354 5.85 10.66 -31.79
N ARG A 355 5.02 10.86 -32.83
CA ARG A 355 3.80 10.08 -33.08
C ARG A 355 4.05 8.56 -33.03
N GLN A 356 5.21 8.10 -33.48
CA GLN A 356 5.59 6.70 -33.43
C GLN A 356 5.80 6.21 -31.99
N THR A 357 6.51 7.00 -31.17
CA THR A 357 6.76 6.73 -29.74
C THR A 357 5.44 6.71 -28.96
N PHE A 358 4.56 7.70 -29.16
CA PHE A 358 3.25 7.75 -28.52
C PHE A 358 2.41 6.50 -28.86
N ASN A 359 2.29 6.16 -30.15
CA ASN A 359 1.55 4.97 -30.57
C ASN A 359 2.17 3.66 -30.04
N GLN A 360 3.49 3.62 -29.82
CA GLN A 360 4.14 2.46 -29.21
C GLN A 360 3.73 2.31 -27.74
N HIS A 361 3.74 3.40 -26.96
CA HIS A 361 3.27 3.39 -25.57
C HIS A 361 1.79 3.00 -25.50
N LEU A 362 0.94 3.63 -26.31
CA LEU A 362 -0.49 3.35 -26.35
C LEU A 362 -0.79 1.88 -26.71
N ARG A 363 -0.10 1.32 -27.71
CA ARG A 363 -0.28 -0.09 -28.10
C ARG A 363 0.17 -1.06 -27.02
N LYS A 364 1.26 -0.76 -26.31
CA LYS A 364 1.71 -1.58 -25.17
C LYS A 364 0.68 -1.52 -24.05
N ALA A 365 0.18 -0.33 -23.74
CA ALA A 365 -0.85 -0.12 -22.73
C ALA A 365 -2.12 -0.92 -23.05
N GLN A 366 -2.65 -0.77 -24.27
CA GLN A 366 -3.80 -1.52 -24.76
C GLN A 366 -3.58 -3.03 -24.70
N ARG A 367 -2.36 -3.51 -25.04
CA ARG A 367 -2.04 -4.93 -24.97
C ARG A 367 -2.09 -5.43 -23.53
N ALA A 368 -1.52 -4.71 -22.57
CA ALA A 368 -1.55 -5.11 -21.16
C ALA A 368 -2.98 -5.14 -20.61
N VAL A 369 -3.82 -4.13 -20.92
CA VAL A 369 -5.24 -4.13 -20.54
C VAL A 369 -5.97 -5.36 -21.11
N LEU A 370 -5.76 -5.66 -22.39
CA LEU A 370 -6.36 -6.85 -23.01
C LEU A 370 -5.82 -8.15 -22.41
N GLN A 371 -4.53 -8.18 -22.06
CA GLN A 371 -3.92 -9.33 -21.41
C GLN A 371 -4.56 -9.58 -20.04
N GLN A 372 -4.76 -8.54 -19.24
CA GLN A 372 -5.45 -8.64 -17.95
C GLN A 372 -6.87 -9.19 -18.10
N LEU A 373 -7.63 -8.64 -19.04
CA LEU A 373 -9.00 -9.05 -19.32
C LEU A 373 -9.15 -10.50 -19.79
N TYR A 374 -8.19 -11.03 -20.58
CA TYR A 374 -8.33 -12.36 -21.19
C TYR A 374 -7.48 -13.45 -20.54
N GLU A 375 -6.33 -13.13 -19.94
CA GLU A 375 -5.40 -14.11 -19.36
C GLU A 375 -5.55 -14.22 -17.84
N GLN A 376 -5.78 -13.11 -17.12
CA GLN A 376 -5.94 -13.14 -15.66
C GLN A 376 -7.40 -13.30 -15.23
N SER A 377 -8.35 -12.54 -15.80
CA SER A 377 -9.78 -12.72 -15.49
C SER A 377 -10.38 -14.04 -16.00
N GLY A 378 -9.71 -14.70 -16.96
CA GLY A 378 -10.10 -16.00 -17.50
C GLY A 378 -9.72 -17.21 -16.66
N SER A 379 -8.79 -17.06 -15.70
CA SER A 379 -8.36 -18.14 -14.80
C SER A 379 -9.39 -18.46 -13.72
N THR A 380 -10.23 -17.49 -13.35
CA THR A 380 -11.20 -17.60 -12.25
C THR A 380 -12.62 -17.93 -12.74
N ALA A 381 -12.86 -17.89 -14.06
CA ALA A 381 -14.20 -17.97 -14.66
C ALA A 381 -14.44 -19.22 -15.54
N ARG A 382 -13.63 -20.27 -15.44
CA ARG A 382 -13.84 -21.54 -16.16
C ARG A 382 -13.83 -22.77 -15.28
#